data_AF-A0A1B9I9Z3-F1
#
_entry.id   AF-A0A1B9I9Z3-F1
#
_cell.length_a   1.000
_cell.length_b   1.000
_cell.length_c   1.000
_cell.angle_alpha   90.00
_cell.angle_beta   90.00
_cell.angle_gamma   90.00
#
_symmetry.space_group_name_H-M   'P 1'
#
loop_
_entity.id
_entity.type
_entity.pdbx_description
1 polymer ?
#
loop_
_entity_poly.entity_id
_entity_poly.type
_entity_poly.pdbx_seq_one_letter_code
_entity_poly.pdbx_strand_id
1 'polypeptide(L)'
;MSVPSPFPAQADLKKPVCVFCGSSPGNQPLYTNASAAVGQALAKANIPLVYGGGRRGIMGVVSQACLQAGGYVHGIVPQALTERASEHTPAPGTSSGSQSKEGQGEDVLGDGFGGTLTTDVVGSMHERKLKMARLSQGGFIVLPGGYGTFEEALEMITWNQLGIHRLPILILNIGNFYTHLYNQFLSSVEAGFIAQSNLSLLKLVNLEGGESANADESQAGDWGKAALKALDEWDLAEGTGYSLNWDLKERRAGGDESTLEAESSLVKAPESIFTTLRYTSPRNIPTLPIRQDSLPLMDLHFERLKEAFEYFTQRDGQERWGVWPGEDVIWQSLQKALEVKERAGAGDYRVRIVIHPGGKVDVQCPDAPKDAGPFAFLPSASRSAIRRPVVFDQEITDISLESSDQIDLRLHKTTNREMYDEAYARGQTIVPSNIHPEVILHDGINILETTTSNIAIKCSNSDEWITPKLNKNQPFLNGVMRRYLVAKGIIQEGEVTIDMIRKVKSENGRLIGFNGLRGVWEGEIL
;
A
#
# COMPACT_ATOMS: atom_id res chain seq x y z
N MET A 1 0.45 -0.65 -13.97
CA MET A 1 1.02 0.35 -14.89
C MET A 1 2.51 0.56 -14.61
N SER A 2 3.32 0.71 -15.66
CA SER A 2 4.76 0.94 -15.62
C SER A 2 5.12 2.24 -14.90
N VAL A 3 6.11 2.22 -14.01
CA VAL A 3 6.78 3.45 -13.57
C VAL A 3 7.24 4.18 -14.83
N PRO A 4 6.94 5.48 -15.01
CA PRO A 4 7.43 6.25 -16.15
C PRO A 4 8.94 6.02 -16.26
N SER A 5 9.38 5.52 -17.42
CA SER A 5 10.81 5.25 -17.62
C SER A 5 11.57 6.57 -17.45
N PRO A 6 12.54 6.65 -16.52
CA PRO A 6 13.43 7.81 -16.42
C PRO A 6 14.43 7.85 -17.59
N PHE A 7 14.45 6.80 -18.40
CA PHE A 7 15.31 6.66 -19.57
C PHE A 7 14.60 7.13 -20.85
N PRO A 8 15.33 7.81 -21.76
CA PRO A 8 14.73 8.39 -22.95
C PRO A 8 14.22 7.32 -23.93
N ALA A 9 12.94 7.44 -24.31
CA ALA A 9 12.26 6.49 -25.20
C ALA A 9 12.88 6.40 -26.62
N GLN A 10 13.63 7.42 -27.05
CA GLN A 10 14.21 7.50 -28.39
C GLN A 10 15.57 6.81 -28.54
N ALA A 11 16.15 6.30 -27.45
CA ALA A 11 17.55 5.84 -27.41
C ALA A 11 17.77 4.33 -27.66
N ASP A 12 16.75 3.60 -28.16
CA ASP A 12 16.80 2.15 -28.44
C ASP A 12 17.44 1.32 -27.30
N LEU A 13 16.94 1.53 -26.09
CA LEU A 13 17.50 0.97 -24.87
C LEU A 13 16.94 -0.43 -24.60
N LYS A 14 17.82 -1.34 -24.16
CA LYS A 14 17.41 -2.62 -23.59
C LYS A 14 16.73 -2.42 -22.23
N LYS A 15 16.10 -3.48 -21.73
CA LYS A 15 15.41 -3.46 -20.43
C LYS A 15 16.38 -3.09 -19.29
N PRO A 16 16.04 -2.13 -18.41
CA PRO A 16 16.94 -1.69 -17.34
C PRO A 16 17.28 -2.78 -16.33
N VAL A 17 18.50 -2.76 -15.80
CA VAL A 17 18.99 -3.72 -14.80
C VAL A 17 19.31 -3.00 -13.50
N CYS A 18 18.87 -3.56 -12.38
CA CYS A 18 19.24 -3.09 -11.05
C CYS A 18 20.64 -3.60 -10.68
N VAL A 19 21.46 -2.76 -10.05
CA VAL A 19 22.67 -3.21 -9.36
C VAL A 19 22.58 -2.92 -7.87
N PHE A 20 22.54 -3.99 -7.07
CA PHE A 20 22.71 -3.92 -5.62
C PHE A 20 24.19 -4.13 -5.26
N CYS A 21 24.75 -3.24 -4.45
CA CYS A 21 26.18 -3.20 -4.19
C CYS A 21 26.52 -2.39 -2.94
N GLY A 22 27.71 -2.62 -2.37
CA GLY A 22 28.17 -1.94 -1.17
C GLY A 22 28.43 -0.44 -1.35
N SER A 23 28.12 0.35 -0.31
CA SER A 23 28.50 1.77 -0.20
C SER A 23 29.98 1.99 0.15
N SER A 24 30.71 0.91 0.43
CA SER A 24 32.15 0.88 0.66
C SER A 24 32.89 0.24 -0.53
N PRO A 25 34.18 0.57 -0.75
CA PRO A 25 34.96 0.00 -1.85
C PRO A 25 35.40 -1.45 -1.61
N GLY A 26 35.31 -1.94 -0.37
CA GLY A 26 35.93 -3.19 0.06
C GLY A 26 37.44 -3.03 0.35
N ASN A 27 38.11 -4.13 0.70
CA ASN A 27 39.54 -4.12 1.06
C ASN A 27 40.45 -4.66 -0.06
N GLN A 28 39.91 -4.99 -1.24
CA GLN A 28 40.66 -5.52 -2.38
C GLN A 28 40.32 -4.72 -3.64
N PRO A 29 41.31 -4.30 -4.46
CA PRO A 29 41.05 -3.56 -5.70
C PRO A 29 40.21 -4.34 -6.71
N LEU A 30 40.26 -5.68 -6.65
CA LEU A 30 39.39 -6.58 -7.42
C LEU A 30 37.91 -6.17 -7.37
N TYR A 31 37.38 -5.76 -6.21
CA TYR A 31 35.97 -5.38 -6.08
C TYR A 31 35.63 -4.11 -6.88
N THR A 32 36.47 -3.08 -6.81
CA THR A 32 36.28 -1.84 -7.56
C THR A 32 36.49 -2.08 -9.06
N ASN A 33 37.52 -2.83 -9.44
CA ASN A 33 37.84 -3.12 -10.84
C ASN A 33 36.73 -3.94 -11.52
N ALA A 34 36.21 -4.97 -10.84
CA ALA A 34 35.09 -5.77 -11.33
C ALA A 34 33.79 -4.95 -11.42
N SER A 35 33.52 -4.09 -10.43
CA SER A 35 32.34 -3.20 -10.45
C SER A 35 32.39 -2.21 -11.61
N ALA A 36 33.57 -1.65 -11.90
CA ALA A 36 33.77 -0.80 -13.07
C ALA A 36 33.54 -1.55 -14.38
N ALA A 37 34.04 -2.79 -14.48
CA ALA A 37 33.84 -3.63 -15.66
C ALA A 37 32.36 -3.93 -15.92
N VAL A 38 31.57 -4.16 -14.87
CA VAL A 38 30.10 -4.34 -14.97
C VAL A 38 29.42 -3.08 -15.49
N GLY A 39 29.74 -1.91 -14.91
CA GLY A 39 29.16 -0.63 -15.35
C GLY A 39 29.45 -0.34 -16.84
N GLN A 40 30.69 -0.55 -17.28
CA GLN A 40 31.08 -0.40 -18.68
C GLN A 40 30.37 -1.39 -19.61
N ALA A 41 30.19 -2.63 -19.17
CA ALA A 41 29.52 -3.65 -19.97
C ALA A 41 28.04 -3.33 -20.19
N LEU A 42 27.32 -2.88 -19.15
CA LEU A 42 25.92 -2.46 -19.25
C LEU A 42 25.76 -1.29 -20.24
N ALA A 43 26.60 -0.26 -20.12
CA ALA A 43 26.58 0.88 -21.03
C ALA A 43 26.83 0.46 -22.49
N LYS A 44 27.87 -0.33 -22.76
CA LYS A 44 28.19 -0.84 -24.11
C LYS A 44 27.09 -1.74 -24.70
N ALA A 45 26.30 -2.37 -23.84
CA ALA A 45 25.16 -3.20 -24.25
C ALA A 45 23.84 -2.42 -24.40
N ASN A 46 23.86 -1.08 -24.25
CA ASN A 46 22.69 -0.21 -24.19
C ASN A 46 21.67 -0.65 -23.12
N ILE A 47 22.15 -1.16 -21.98
CA ILE A 47 21.32 -1.54 -20.82
C ILE A 47 21.39 -0.41 -19.79
N PRO A 48 20.26 0.25 -19.48
CA PRO A 48 20.23 1.28 -18.44
C PRO A 48 20.48 0.69 -17.05
N LEU A 49 21.24 1.42 -16.23
CA LEU A 49 21.56 1.05 -14.86
C LEU A 49 20.58 1.72 -13.88
N VAL A 50 19.89 0.92 -13.08
CA VAL A 50 19.14 1.36 -11.90
C VAL A 50 19.97 1.02 -10.66
N TYR A 51 20.15 1.96 -9.74
CA TYR A 51 20.96 1.70 -8.55
C TYR A 51 20.57 2.56 -7.34
N GLY A 52 21.26 2.33 -6.22
CA GLY A 52 20.96 2.94 -4.93
C GLY A 52 21.29 4.43 -4.75
N GLY A 53 21.80 5.12 -5.78
CA GLY A 53 22.05 6.56 -5.76
C GLY A 53 23.27 7.03 -4.96
N GLY A 54 24.05 6.12 -4.39
CA GLY A 54 25.27 6.45 -3.65
C GLY A 54 26.43 6.84 -4.57
N ARG A 55 27.27 7.76 -4.09
CA ARG A 55 28.40 8.33 -4.86
C ARG A 55 29.77 7.78 -4.45
N ARG A 56 29.81 6.92 -3.44
CA ARG A 56 31.02 6.36 -2.82
C ARG A 56 31.03 4.83 -2.90
N GLY A 57 32.20 4.25 -2.66
CA GLY A 57 32.39 2.80 -2.68
C GLY A 57 32.13 2.19 -4.05
N ILE A 58 31.86 0.89 -4.09
CA ILE A 58 31.63 0.22 -5.39
C ILE A 58 30.34 0.71 -6.07
N MET A 59 29.37 1.23 -5.31
CA MET A 59 28.16 1.89 -5.81
C MET A 59 28.49 3.14 -6.66
N GLY A 60 29.41 3.98 -6.18
CA GLY A 60 29.96 5.08 -6.96
C GLY A 60 30.73 4.60 -8.18
N VAL A 61 31.55 3.55 -8.03
CA VAL A 61 32.39 3.02 -9.12
C VAL A 61 31.56 2.46 -10.29
N VAL A 62 30.53 1.64 -10.03
CA VAL A 62 29.72 1.04 -11.10
C VAL A 62 28.92 2.09 -11.87
N SER A 63 28.34 3.07 -11.17
CA SER A 63 27.58 4.16 -11.79
C SER A 63 28.50 5.08 -12.60
N GLN A 64 29.64 5.45 -12.04
CA GLN A 64 30.66 6.25 -12.71
C GLN A 64 31.17 5.59 -13.99
N ALA A 65 31.50 4.30 -13.93
CA ALA A 65 32.00 3.56 -15.08
C ALA A 65 30.96 3.41 -16.19
N CYS A 66 29.67 3.28 -15.84
CA CYS A 66 28.56 3.30 -16.79
C CYS A 66 28.44 4.67 -17.49
N LEU A 67 28.47 5.77 -16.72
CA LEU A 67 28.40 7.13 -17.27
C LEU A 67 29.58 7.46 -18.18
N GLN A 68 30.81 7.09 -17.80
CA GLN A 68 32.00 7.29 -18.62
C GLN A 68 31.95 6.54 -19.95
N ALA A 69 31.27 5.39 -19.98
CA ALA A 69 31.05 4.61 -21.19
C ALA A 69 29.85 5.09 -22.02
N GLY A 70 29.24 6.24 -21.69
CA GLY A 70 28.11 6.82 -22.41
C GLY A 70 26.75 6.22 -22.05
N GLY A 71 26.68 5.48 -20.95
CA GLY A 71 25.46 4.80 -20.52
C GLY A 71 24.43 5.71 -19.83
N TYR A 72 23.29 5.10 -19.50
CA TYR A 72 22.19 5.74 -18.76
C TYR A 72 22.14 5.19 -17.34
N VAL A 73 22.13 6.09 -16.36
CA VAL A 73 22.09 5.75 -14.93
C VAL A 73 20.93 6.47 -14.26
N HIS A 74 20.18 5.72 -13.46
CA HIS A 74 19.11 6.24 -12.62
C HIS A 74 19.31 5.83 -11.16
N GLY A 75 19.54 6.80 -10.27
CA GLY A 75 19.70 6.60 -8.84
C GLY A 75 18.42 6.82 -8.05
N ILE A 76 18.14 5.98 -7.05
CA ILE A 76 17.05 6.22 -6.10
C ILE A 76 17.62 6.39 -4.69
N VAL A 77 17.47 7.59 -4.15
CA VAL A 77 18.05 8.02 -2.86
C VAL A 77 16.92 8.31 -1.87
N PRO A 78 16.98 7.82 -0.62
CA PRO A 78 16.00 8.19 0.38
C PRO A 78 16.31 9.60 0.94
N GLN A 79 15.30 10.38 1.27
CA GLN A 79 15.43 11.75 1.77
C GLN A 79 16.32 11.85 3.03
N ALA A 80 16.29 10.83 3.89
CA ALA A 80 17.15 10.74 5.08
C ALA A 80 18.66 10.70 4.76
N LEU A 81 19.06 10.34 3.53
CA LEU A 81 20.45 10.30 3.09
C LEU A 81 20.86 11.53 2.26
N THR A 82 19.91 12.37 1.82
CA THR A 82 20.23 13.64 1.14
C THR A 82 20.63 14.74 2.13
N GLU A 83 20.06 14.76 3.34
CA GLU A 83 20.37 15.79 4.37
C GLU A 83 21.69 15.55 5.11
N ARG A 84 22.07 14.29 5.31
CA ARG A 84 23.39 13.92 5.90
C ARG A 84 24.57 14.18 4.96
N ALA A 85 24.33 14.42 3.67
CA ALA A 85 25.39 14.77 2.73
C ALA A 85 25.90 16.21 2.91
N SER A 86 25.12 17.09 3.57
CA SER A 86 25.44 18.52 3.76
C SER A 86 26.05 18.88 5.13
N GLU A 87 26.02 18.01 6.13
CA GLU A 87 26.53 18.33 7.47
C GLU A 87 27.87 17.65 7.78
N HIS A 88 28.94 18.47 7.89
CA HIS A 88 30.13 18.08 8.66
C HIS A 88 29.78 18.19 10.15
N THR A 89 29.44 17.09 10.81
CA THR A 89 29.23 17.11 12.27
C THR A 89 30.23 16.18 12.97
N PRO A 90 31.10 16.72 13.85
CA PRO A 90 32.08 15.96 14.61
C PRO A 90 31.44 15.17 15.75
N ALA A 91 32.04 14.03 16.08
CA ALA A 91 31.58 13.10 17.11
C ALA A 91 31.83 13.60 18.55
N PRO A 92 30.97 13.25 19.52
CA PRO A 92 31.35 13.22 20.92
C PRO A 92 31.50 11.79 21.46
N GLY A 93 32.66 11.51 22.05
CA GLY A 93 32.78 10.61 23.21
C GLY A 93 33.07 9.14 22.95
N THR A 94 34.33 8.77 23.14
CA THR A 94 34.96 7.45 22.99
C THR A 94 34.46 6.33 23.92
N SER A 95 34.17 5.17 23.35
CA SER A 95 34.68 3.88 23.84
C SER A 95 34.81 2.88 22.68
N SER A 96 35.99 2.27 22.59
CA SER A 96 36.52 1.41 21.54
C SER A 96 35.64 0.22 21.12
N GLY A 97 35.40 0.06 19.81
CA GLY A 97 34.93 -1.18 19.19
C GLY A 97 34.26 -0.98 17.84
N SER A 98 35.03 -1.13 16.74
CA SER A 98 34.56 -1.19 15.33
C SER A 98 33.78 0.02 14.79
N GLN A 99 34.50 1.03 14.26
CA GLN A 99 33.87 2.05 13.41
C GLN A 99 33.50 1.45 12.05
N SER A 100 32.22 1.53 11.67
CA SER A 100 31.73 1.13 10.35
C SER A 100 32.41 1.96 9.24
N LYS A 101 32.95 1.31 8.21
CA LYS A 101 33.47 1.95 6.98
C LYS A 101 32.36 2.29 5.97
N GLU A 102 31.09 2.09 6.32
CA GLU A 102 29.95 2.40 5.44
C GLU A 102 29.93 3.89 5.10
N GLY A 103 29.85 4.21 3.81
CA GLY A 103 29.87 5.59 3.32
C GLY A 103 31.22 6.31 3.45
N GLN A 104 32.30 5.64 3.86
CA GLN A 104 33.67 6.19 3.83
C GLN A 104 34.35 5.93 2.48
N GLY A 105 34.98 6.97 1.91
CA GLY A 105 35.64 6.94 0.60
C GLY A 105 35.54 8.29 -0.10
N GLU A 106 36.39 8.52 -1.11
CA GLU A 106 36.30 9.72 -1.96
C GLU A 106 35.00 9.68 -2.80
N ASP A 107 34.44 10.85 -3.09
CA ASP A 107 33.33 10.97 -4.03
C ASP A 107 33.84 10.61 -5.44
N VAL A 108 33.27 9.57 -6.03
CA VAL A 108 33.76 8.99 -7.29
C VAL A 108 33.08 9.62 -8.50
N LEU A 109 32.00 10.40 -8.30
CA LEU A 109 31.22 11.01 -9.37
C LEU A 109 31.71 12.45 -9.65
N GLY A 110 32.40 12.67 -10.77
CA GLY A 110 32.77 14.01 -11.25
C GLY A 110 31.69 14.69 -12.11
N ASP A 111 31.91 15.93 -12.53
CA ASP A 111 31.04 16.62 -13.49
C ASP A 111 31.61 16.50 -14.92
N GLY A 112 30.79 16.13 -15.91
CA GLY A 112 31.16 16.18 -17.35
C GLY A 112 31.31 14.84 -18.11
N PHE A 113 30.51 13.81 -17.81
CA PHE A 113 30.55 12.52 -18.53
C PHE A 113 29.69 12.49 -19.79
N GLY A 114 30.03 11.59 -20.73
CA GLY A 114 29.27 11.39 -21.97
C GLY A 114 27.94 10.63 -21.81
N GLY A 115 27.62 10.16 -20.60
CA GLY A 115 26.37 9.46 -20.26
C GLY A 115 25.34 10.35 -19.54
N THR A 116 24.15 9.81 -19.29
CA THR A 116 23.05 10.53 -18.63
C THR A 116 22.81 10.01 -17.22
N LEU A 117 22.82 10.90 -16.22
CA LEU A 117 22.46 10.59 -14.83
C LEU A 117 21.14 11.28 -14.47
N THR A 118 20.21 10.51 -13.90
CA THR A 118 19.00 11.02 -13.25
C THR A 118 18.89 10.45 -11.84
N THR A 119 18.24 11.18 -10.94
CA THR A 119 18.08 10.75 -9.55
C THR A 119 16.68 11.07 -9.07
N ASP A 120 16.06 10.12 -8.37
CA ASP A 120 14.81 10.32 -7.65
C ASP A 120 15.04 10.26 -6.15
N VAL A 121 14.46 11.23 -5.43
CA VAL A 121 14.40 11.23 -3.97
C VAL A 121 13.08 10.61 -3.52
N VAL A 122 13.14 9.68 -2.57
CA VAL A 122 11.96 8.98 -2.03
C VAL A 122 11.86 9.17 -0.52
N GLY A 123 10.65 9.07 0.02
CA GLY A 123 10.38 9.32 1.44
C GLY A 123 10.86 8.21 2.36
N SER A 124 11.01 6.98 1.85
CA SER A 124 11.39 5.83 2.68
C SER A 124 12.30 4.81 1.97
N MET A 125 12.94 3.93 2.77
CA MET A 125 13.69 2.79 2.25
C MET A 125 12.79 1.75 1.56
N HIS A 126 11.51 1.66 1.93
CA HIS A 126 10.56 0.77 1.28
C HIS A 126 10.24 1.25 -0.13
N GLU A 127 9.90 2.54 -0.28
CA GLU A 127 9.69 3.17 -1.59
C GLU A 127 10.92 3.05 -2.48
N ARG A 128 12.12 3.21 -1.91
CA ARG A 128 13.39 3.03 -2.60
C ARG A 128 13.49 1.65 -3.25
N LYS A 129 13.35 0.58 -2.46
CA LYS A 129 13.45 -0.80 -2.95
C LYS A 129 12.38 -1.12 -3.98
N LEU A 130 11.14 -0.72 -3.72
CA LEU A 130 10.02 -0.94 -4.64
C LEU A 130 10.23 -0.24 -5.98
N LYS A 131 10.74 1.00 -5.98
CA LYS A 131 11.03 1.75 -7.19
C LYS A 131 12.20 1.16 -7.98
N MET A 132 13.27 0.78 -7.29
CA MET A 132 14.41 0.05 -7.89
C MET A 132 13.92 -1.23 -8.57
N ALA A 133 13.08 -2.03 -7.90
CA ALA A 133 12.53 -3.26 -8.44
C ALA A 133 11.60 -3.05 -9.65
N ARG A 134 10.69 -2.07 -9.58
CA ARG A 134 9.73 -1.79 -10.68
C ARG A 134 10.40 -1.23 -11.94
N LEU A 135 11.46 -0.43 -11.79
CA LEU A 135 12.22 0.09 -12.93
C LEU A 135 13.08 -0.98 -13.60
N SER A 136 13.43 -2.02 -12.85
CA SER A 136 14.31 -3.09 -13.30
C SER A 136 13.49 -4.14 -14.03
N GLN A 137 13.54 -4.12 -15.36
CA GLN A 137 12.81 -5.05 -16.22
C GLN A 137 13.72 -6.09 -16.88
N GLY A 138 15.02 -5.86 -16.85
CA GLY A 138 16.05 -6.74 -17.42
C GLY A 138 16.64 -7.71 -16.40
N GLY A 139 16.54 -7.41 -15.09
CA GLY A 139 17.08 -8.24 -14.04
C GLY A 139 17.75 -7.47 -12.90
N PHE A 140 18.38 -8.24 -12.02
CA PHE A 140 19.10 -7.78 -10.85
C PHE A 140 20.50 -8.37 -10.84
N ILE A 141 21.52 -7.52 -10.66
CA ILE A 141 22.91 -7.92 -10.45
C ILE A 141 23.30 -7.54 -9.02
N VAL A 142 23.90 -8.48 -8.31
CA VAL A 142 24.38 -8.31 -6.93
C VAL A 142 25.90 -8.34 -6.93
N LEU A 143 26.51 -7.22 -6.56
CA LEU A 143 27.95 -7.06 -6.32
C LEU A 143 28.24 -7.10 -4.82
N PRO A 144 29.49 -7.40 -4.40
CA PRO A 144 29.87 -7.49 -2.99
C PRO A 144 29.39 -6.31 -2.13
N GLY A 145 28.76 -6.61 -1.00
CA GLY A 145 28.15 -5.60 -0.15
C GLY A 145 27.90 -6.06 1.27
N GLY A 146 27.34 -5.17 2.09
CA GLY A 146 26.98 -5.43 3.48
C GLY A 146 25.52 -5.88 3.64
N TYR A 147 24.98 -5.73 4.86
CA TYR A 147 23.62 -6.16 5.17
C TYR A 147 22.55 -5.55 4.28
N GLY A 148 22.67 -4.27 3.92
CA GLY A 148 21.71 -3.64 3.00
C GLY A 148 21.65 -4.34 1.64
N THR A 149 22.81 -4.70 1.07
CA THR A 149 22.89 -5.44 -0.19
C THR A 149 22.33 -6.86 -0.06
N PHE A 150 22.56 -7.52 1.08
CA PHE A 150 22.00 -8.86 1.34
C PHE A 150 20.48 -8.82 1.46
N GLU A 151 19.96 -7.82 2.17
CA GLU A 151 18.54 -7.60 2.35
C GLU A 151 17.83 -7.36 1.00
N GLU A 152 18.39 -6.49 0.16
CA GLU A 152 17.89 -6.21 -1.18
C GLU A 152 17.90 -7.47 -2.07
N ALA A 153 19.00 -8.24 -2.05
CA ALA A 153 19.12 -9.46 -2.85
C ALA A 153 18.13 -10.55 -2.40
N LEU A 154 18.04 -10.80 -1.08
CA LEU A 154 17.14 -11.81 -0.52
C LEU A 154 15.67 -11.43 -0.72
N GLU A 155 15.34 -10.15 -0.68
CA GLU A 155 13.98 -9.68 -0.96
C GLU A 155 13.59 -9.97 -2.42
N MET A 156 14.46 -9.71 -3.41
CA MET A 156 14.17 -10.04 -4.80
C MET A 156 14.07 -11.56 -5.02
N ILE A 157 14.91 -12.36 -4.35
CA ILE A 157 14.80 -13.82 -4.40
C ILE A 157 13.44 -14.28 -3.85
N THR A 158 13.00 -13.68 -2.74
CA THR A 158 11.71 -13.98 -2.12
C THR A 158 10.55 -13.56 -3.01
N TRP A 159 10.59 -12.38 -3.62
CA TRP A 159 9.56 -11.92 -4.55
C TRP A 159 9.48 -12.81 -5.79
N ASN A 160 10.61 -13.28 -6.30
CA ASN A 160 10.63 -14.29 -7.34
C ASN A 160 10.04 -15.61 -6.80
N GLN A 161 10.49 -16.12 -5.66
CA GLN A 161 9.92 -17.34 -5.06
C GLN A 161 8.39 -17.29 -4.93
N LEU A 162 7.88 -16.13 -4.50
CA LEU A 162 6.47 -15.87 -4.37
C LEU A 162 5.77 -15.85 -5.74
N GLY A 163 6.41 -15.35 -6.79
CA GLY A 163 5.82 -15.21 -8.12
C GLY A 163 5.40 -13.79 -8.47
N ILE A 164 5.90 -12.79 -7.72
CA ILE A 164 5.66 -11.37 -7.95
C ILE A 164 6.40 -10.89 -9.22
N HIS A 165 7.55 -11.47 -9.52
CA HIS A 165 8.26 -11.28 -10.79
C HIS A 165 8.99 -12.57 -11.22
N ARG A 166 9.42 -12.60 -12.47
CA ARG A 166 10.18 -13.70 -13.09
C ARG A 166 11.38 -13.14 -13.85
N LEU A 167 12.24 -12.42 -13.13
CA LEU A 167 13.40 -11.72 -13.69
C LEU A 167 14.69 -12.35 -13.15
N PRO A 168 15.79 -12.32 -13.94
CA PRO A 168 17.05 -12.90 -13.51
C PRO A 168 17.63 -12.20 -12.30
N ILE A 169 18.15 -12.97 -11.35
CA ILE A 169 18.87 -12.49 -10.17
C ILE A 169 20.27 -13.10 -10.19
N LEU A 170 21.28 -12.29 -10.50
CA LEU A 170 22.65 -12.73 -10.67
C LEU A 170 23.51 -12.28 -9.50
N ILE A 171 24.10 -13.22 -8.78
CA ILE A 171 25.03 -12.94 -7.68
C ILE A 171 26.45 -13.16 -8.20
N LEU A 172 27.23 -12.08 -8.36
CA LEU A 172 28.59 -12.18 -8.90
C LEU A 172 29.55 -12.57 -7.78
N ASN A 173 30.14 -13.76 -7.86
CA ASN A 173 31.00 -14.32 -6.81
C ASN A 173 32.44 -13.77 -6.86
N ILE A 174 32.57 -12.44 -6.98
CA ILE A 174 33.85 -11.73 -7.08
C ILE A 174 34.68 -12.01 -5.82
N GLY A 175 35.91 -12.48 -5.99
CA GLY A 175 36.78 -12.86 -4.88
C GLY A 175 36.23 -13.99 -4.01
N ASN A 176 35.33 -14.82 -4.55
CA ASN A 176 34.60 -15.88 -3.82
C ASN A 176 33.75 -15.33 -2.65
N PHE A 177 33.37 -14.05 -2.71
CA PHE A 177 32.71 -13.34 -1.62
C PHE A 177 31.38 -13.97 -1.19
N TYR A 178 30.62 -14.52 -2.14
CA TYR A 178 29.29 -15.09 -1.90
C TYR A 178 29.30 -16.62 -1.71
N THR A 179 30.47 -17.28 -1.78
CA THR A 179 30.57 -18.74 -1.62
C THR A 179 29.92 -19.23 -0.33
N HIS A 180 30.20 -18.58 0.81
CA HIS A 180 29.63 -18.99 2.09
C HIS A 180 28.12 -18.72 2.19
N LEU A 181 27.63 -17.61 1.62
CA LEU A 181 26.20 -17.32 1.59
C LEU A 181 25.46 -18.35 0.72
N TYR A 182 26.03 -18.70 -0.43
CA TYR A 182 25.45 -19.73 -1.29
C TYR A 182 25.48 -21.11 -0.65
N ASN A 183 26.56 -21.46 0.06
CA ASN A 183 26.61 -22.68 0.86
C ASN A 183 25.53 -22.71 1.94
N GLN A 184 25.21 -21.58 2.56
CA GLN A 184 24.07 -21.50 3.48
C GLN A 184 22.74 -21.81 2.78
N PHE A 185 22.54 -21.38 1.52
CA PHE A 185 21.36 -21.77 0.75
C PHE A 185 21.33 -23.28 0.46
N LEU A 186 22.47 -23.87 0.12
CA LEU A 186 22.59 -25.33 -0.06
C LEU A 186 22.26 -26.09 1.24
N SER A 187 22.77 -25.64 2.38
CA SER A 187 22.42 -26.20 3.69
C SER A 187 20.94 -26.03 4.03
N SER A 188 20.32 -24.90 3.65
CA SER A 188 18.88 -24.69 3.80
C SER A 188 18.05 -25.60 2.89
N VAL A 189 18.58 -26.01 1.73
CA VAL A 189 17.96 -27.04 0.89
C VAL A 189 18.07 -28.41 1.53
N GLU A 190 19.27 -28.78 2.02
CA GLU A 190 19.50 -30.04 2.73
C GLU A 190 18.61 -30.16 3.98
N ALA A 191 18.44 -29.07 4.71
CA ALA A 191 17.56 -28.99 5.88
C ALA A 191 16.06 -28.89 5.54
N GLY A 192 15.69 -28.77 4.25
CA GLY A 192 14.29 -28.75 3.79
C GLY A 192 13.56 -27.40 3.91
N PHE A 193 14.27 -26.30 4.18
CA PHE A 193 13.69 -24.95 4.21
C PHE A 193 13.57 -24.32 2.81
N ILE A 194 14.42 -24.72 1.86
CA ILE A 194 14.39 -24.28 0.47
C ILE A 194 14.19 -25.51 -0.43
N ALA A 195 13.28 -25.44 -1.39
CA ALA A 195 13.13 -26.50 -2.39
C ALA A 195 14.34 -26.51 -3.34
N GLN A 196 14.81 -27.68 -3.77
CA GLN A 196 15.96 -27.79 -4.70
C GLN A 196 15.75 -26.98 -5.99
N SER A 197 14.53 -26.94 -6.53
CA SER A 197 14.18 -26.15 -7.72
C SER A 197 14.34 -24.64 -7.48
N ASN A 198 14.11 -24.16 -6.26
CA ASN A 198 14.20 -22.75 -5.89
C ASN A 198 15.64 -22.21 -5.90
N LEU A 199 16.66 -23.06 -5.97
CA LEU A 199 18.02 -22.58 -6.23
C LEU A 199 18.16 -21.90 -7.60
N SER A 200 17.29 -22.22 -8.57
CA SER A 200 17.30 -21.56 -9.89
C SER A 200 16.70 -20.15 -9.89
N LEU A 201 16.06 -19.71 -8.79
CA LEU A 201 15.57 -18.33 -8.63
C LEU A 201 16.70 -17.29 -8.68
N LEU A 202 17.93 -17.72 -8.42
CA LEU A 202 19.14 -16.93 -8.55
C LEU A 202 20.20 -17.72 -9.32
N LYS A 203 21.20 -17.04 -9.88
CA LYS A 203 22.39 -17.66 -10.46
C LYS A 203 23.62 -17.09 -9.78
N LEU A 204 24.37 -17.95 -9.08
CA LEU A 204 25.70 -17.62 -8.61
C LEU A 204 26.65 -17.66 -9.81
N VAL A 205 27.19 -16.50 -10.19
CA VAL A 205 28.07 -16.35 -11.35
C VAL A 205 29.52 -16.47 -10.89
N ASN A 206 30.24 -17.40 -11.50
CA ASN A 206 31.68 -17.55 -11.38
C ASN A 206 32.32 -17.29 -12.75
N LEU A 207 33.57 -16.81 -12.77
CA LEU A 207 34.35 -16.75 -14.00
C LEU A 207 34.72 -18.15 -14.49
N GLU A 208 35.02 -18.24 -15.79
CA GLU A 208 35.63 -19.43 -16.36
C GLU A 208 36.99 -19.67 -15.71
N GLY A 209 37.21 -20.85 -15.13
CA GLY A 209 38.35 -21.12 -14.23
C GLY A 209 37.99 -21.16 -12.74
N GLY A 210 36.73 -20.88 -12.37
CA GLY A 210 36.19 -21.14 -11.04
C GLY A 210 36.79 -20.26 -9.94
N GLU A 211 36.99 -20.83 -8.75
CA GLU A 211 37.42 -20.06 -7.56
C GLU A 211 38.73 -19.31 -7.73
N SER A 212 39.68 -19.89 -8.49
CA SER A 212 40.97 -19.23 -8.77
C SER A 212 40.79 -18.02 -9.67
N ALA A 213 39.97 -18.12 -10.71
CA ALA A 213 39.67 -16.99 -11.60
C ALA A 213 38.86 -15.91 -10.87
N ASN A 214 37.91 -16.30 -10.02
CA ASN A 214 37.12 -15.36 -9.24
C ASN A 214 37.97 -14.43 -8.36
N ALA A 215 39.09 -14.92 -7.83
CA ALA A 215 40.00 -14.20 -6.96
C ALA A 215 41.14 -13.48 -7.69
N ASP A 216 41.27 -13.66 -9.00
CA ASP A 216 42.35 -13.09 -9.81
C ASP A 216 41.99 -11.66 -10.25
N GLU A 217 42.69 -10.67 -9.69
CA GLU A 217 42.52 -9.26 -10.04
C GLU A 217 42.79 -8.97 -11.52
N SER A 218 43.70 -9.72 -12.17
CA SER A 218 44.00 -9.53 -13.59
C SER A 218 42.79 -9.87 -14.50
N GLN A 219 41.85 -10.66 -13.99
CA GLN A 219 40.61 -11.04 -14.66
C GLN A 219 39.41 -10.18 -14.25
N ALA A 220 39.62 -9.10 -13.48
CA ALA A 220 38.54 -8.23 -13.04
C ALA A 220 37.68 -7.68 -14.20
N GLY A 221 38.30 -7.45 -15.36
CA GLY A 221 37.62 -6.99 -16.58
C GLY A 221 36.61 -7.96 -17.17
N ASP A 222 36.70 -9.26 -16.86
CA ASP A 222 35.83 -10.28 -17.44
C ASP A 222 34.48 -10.41 -16.71
N TRP A 223 34.35 -9.85 -15.50
CA TRP A 223 33.09 -9.83 -14.75
C TRP A 223 31.94 -9.14 -15.48
N GLY A 224 32.23 -8.10 -16.26
CA GLY A 224 31.22 -7.43 -17.09
C GLY A 224 30.65 -8.35 -18.18
N LYS A 225 31.51 -9.11 -18.87
CA LYS A 225 31.08 -10.09 -19.89
C LYS A 225 30.34 -11.25 -19.23
N ALA A 226 30.83 -11.75 -18.10
CA ALA A 226 30.20 -12.83 -17.35
C ALA A 226 28.79 -12.44 -16.89
N ALA A 227 28.59 -11.20 -16.43
CA ALA A 227 27.28 -10.70 -16.04
C ALA A 227 26.29 -10.65 -17.22
N LEU A 228 26.71 -10.10 -18.37
CA LEU A 228 25.85 -10.05 -19.57
C LEU A 228 25.49 -11.45 -20.08
N LYS A 229 26.49 -12.34 -20.18
CA LYS A 229 26.26 -13.74 -20.56
C LYS A 229 25.28 -14.42 -19.60
N ALA A 230 25.44 -14.20 -18.30
CA ALA A 230 24.56 -14.79 -17.30
C ALA A 230 23.13 -14.21 -17.34
N LEU A 231 22.93 -12.95 -17.73
CA LEU A 231 21.60 -12.36 -17.95
C LEU A 231 20.89 -13.04 -19.13
N ASP A 232 21.61 -13.26 -20.23
CA ASP A 232 21.06 -13.87 -21.45
C ASP A 232 20.77 -15.37 -21.27
N GLU A 233 21.57 -16.08 -20.47
CA GLU A 233 21.46 -17.53 -20.23
C GLU A 233 20.63 -17.91 -18.99
N TRP A 234 20.04 -16.96 -18.28
CA TRP A 234 19.28 -17.28 -17.08
C TRP A 234 17.94 -17.94 -17.43
N ASP A 235 17.65 -19.06 -16.77
CA ASP A 235 16.42 -19.82 -16.95
C ASP A 235 15.96 -20.42 -15.61
N LEU A 236 14.66 -20.67 -15.47
CA LEU A 236 14.06 -21.23 -14.27
C LEU A 236 13.87 -22.74 -14.43
N ALA A 237 14.25 -23.50 -13.41
CA ALA A 237 13.96 -24.93 -13.39
C ALA A 237 12.44 -25.19 -13.31
N GLU A 238 11.99 -26.32 -13.84
CA GLU A 238 10.58 -26.72 -13.74
C GLU A 238 10.18 -26.89 -12.26
N GLY A 239 9.00 -26.38 -11.88
CA GLY A 239 8.51 -26.42 -10.49
C GLY A 239 9.22 -25.44 -9.54
N THR A 240 9.81 -24.37 -10.07
CA THR A 240 10.43 -23.30 -9.28
C THR A 240 9.41 -22.27 -8.78
N GLY A 241 9.61 -21.81 -7.55
CA GLY A 241 8.73 -20.89 -6.85
C GLY A 241 7.49 -21.59 -6.30
N TYR A 242 6.68 -20.84 -5.57
CA TYR A 242 5.35 -21.32 -5.22
C TYR A 242 4.41 -21.09 -6.40
N SER A 243 3.51 -22.05 -6.64
CA SER A 243 2.32 -21.86 -7.48
C SER A 243 1.29 -20.99 -6.74
N LEU A 244 1.76 -19.93 -6.09
CA LEU A 244 0.92 -18.88 -5.57
C LEU A 244 0.50 -18.07 -6.78
N ASN A 245 -0.70 -18.37 -7.24
CA ASN A 245 -1.37 -17.43 -8.09
C ASN A 245 -1.66 -16.19 -7.22
N TRP A 246 -0.94 -15.11 -7.43
CA TRP A 246 -1.27 -13.84 -6.77
C TRP A 246 -2.63 -13.30 -7.22
N ASP A 247 -3.17 -13.84 -8.32
CA ASP A 247 -4.56 -13.65 -8.75
C ASP A 247 -5.55 -14.49 -7.90
N LEU A 248 -5.12 -15.46 -7.07
CA LEU A 248 -6.04 -16.22 -6.19
C LEU A 248 -6.45 -15.44 -4.92
N LYS A 249 -5.78 -14.32 -4.59
CA LYS A 249 -6.33 -13.34 -3.64
C LYS A 249 -7.65 -12.75 -4.15
N GLU A 250 -7.89 -12.80 -5.46
CA GLU A 250 -9.14 -12.34 -6.07
C GLU A 250 -10.30 -13.33 -5.90
N ARG A 251 -10.05 -14.61 -5.57
CA ARG A 251 -11.11 -15.66 -5.58
C ARG A 251 -11.71 -16.03 -4.23
N ARG A 252 -11.13 -15.62 -3.10
CA ARG A 252 -11.69 -15.96 -1.76
C ARG A 252 -12.50 -14.86 -1.10
N ALA A 253 -12.50 -13.65 -1.64
CA ALA A 253 -13.48 -12.63 -1.32
C ALA A 253 -14.43 -12.50 -2.50
N GLY A 254 -15.62 -13.10 -2.44
CA GLY A 254 -16.61 -13.00 -3.50
C GLY A 254 -16.95 -11.54 -3.82
N GLY A 255 -16.49 -11.05 -4.96
CA GLY A 255 -16.75 -9.74 -5.53
C GLY A 255 -16.02 -9.62 -6.86
N ASP A 256 -16.74 -9.22 -7.89
CA ASP A 256 -16.37 -9.23 -9.31
C ASP A 256 -15.24 -8.25 -9.68
N GLU A 257 -14.51 -8.65 -10.72
CA GLU A 257 -13.24 -8.23 -11.33
C GLU A 257 -13.03 -6.73 -11.62
N SER A 258 -11.82 -6.21 -11.37
CA SER A 258 -10.88 -5.62 -12.36
C SER A 258 -9.88 -4.61 -11.75
N THR A 259 -8.59 -4.74 -12.10
CA THR A 259 -7.48 -3.77 -11.97
C THR A 259 -6.80 -3.54 -10.59
N LEU A 260 -5.87 -4.43 -10.20
CA LEU A 260 -4.78 -4.05 -9.28
C LEU A 260 -3.67 -3.30 -10.03
N GLU A 261 -4.00 -2.06 -10.38
CA GLU A 261 -3.05 -1.03 -10.76
C GLU A 261 -2.58 -0.25 -9.51
N ALA A 262 -1.28 0.03 -9.50
CA ALA A 262 -0.62 1.19 -8.91
C ALA A 262 -0.79 1.43 -7.40
N GLU A 263 0.33 1.34 -6.68
CA GLU A 263 0.60 2.28 -5.57
C GLU A 263 2.03 2.82 -5.75
N SER A 264 2.15 3.79 -6.67
CA SER A 264 2.75 5.09 -6.34
C SER A 264 1.64 5.89 -5.66
N SER A 265 1.93 6.63 -4.60
CA SER A 265 0.94 7.44 -3.87
C SER A 265 0.16 8.39 -4.80
N LEU A 266 -1.00 7.95 -5.29
CA LEU A 266 -2.01 8.70 -6.02
C LEU A 266 -3.34 8.09 -5.61
N VAL A 267 -4.26 8.89 -5.07
CA VAL A 267 -5.59 8.45 -4.65
C VAL A 267 -6.22 7.62 -5.77
N LYS A 268 -6.34 6.29 -5.60
CA LYS A 268 -6.93 5.38 -6.59
C LYS A 268 -8.24 5.99 -7.09
N ALA A 269 -8.39 6.08 -8.41
CA ALA A 269 -9.65 6.47 -9.00
C ALA A 269 -10.69 5.42 -8.65
N PRO A 270 -11.83 5.77 -8.00
CA PRO A 270 -12.77 4.74 -7.60
C PRO A 270 -13.29 4.02 -8.85
N GLU A 271 -13.34 2.70 -8.76
CA GLU A 271 -13.93 1.83 -9.78
C GLU A 271 -15.44 2.08 -9.92
N SER A 272 -16.07 2.56 -8.85
CA SER A 272 -17.45 2.99 -8.82
C SER A 272 -17.74 3.89 -7.62
N ILE A 273 -18.80 4.67 -7.72
CA ILE A 273 -19.37 5.47 -6.63
C ILE A 273 -20.56 4.71 -6.08
N PHE A 274 -20.70 4.61 -4.77
CA PHE A 274 -21.85 3.90 -4.22
C PHE A 274 -22.38 4.50 -2.93
N THR A 275 -23.62 4.13 -2.63
CA THR A 275 -24.26 4.35 -1.34
C THR A 275 -24.92 3.06 -0.87
N THR A 276 -24.96 2.83 0.44
CA THR A 276 -25.53 1.61 1.01
C THR A 276 -26.62 1.96 2.01
N LEU A 277 -27.78 1.36 1.85
CA LEU A 277 -28.92 1.45 2.76
C LEU A 277 -29.45 0.05 3.12
N ARG A 278 -30.46 0.02 3.98
CA ARG A 278 -31.21 -1.18 4.33
C ARG A 278 -32.64 -1.08 3.83
N TYR A 279 -33.14 -2.19 3.28
CA TYR A 279 -34.56 -2.36 2.99
C TYR A 279 -35.04 -3.61 3.72
N THR A 280 -36.12 -3.46 4.49
CA THR A 280 -36.77 -4.56 5.20
C THR A 280 -38.24 -4.57 4.79
N SER A 281 -38.74 -5.71 4.32
CA SER A 281 -40.14 -5.83 3.90
C SER A 281 -41.07 -5.53 5.08
N PRO A 282 -42.00 -4.55 4.97
CA PRO A 282 -42.95 -4.25 6.03
C PRO A 282 -43.85 -5.47 6.33
N ARG A 283 -43.74 -6.04 7.52
CA ARG A 283 -44.54 -7.20 8.01
C ARG A 283 -44.39 -8.51 7.22
N ASN A 284 -43.28 -8.72 6.48
CA ASN A 284 -43.13 -9.88 5.57
C ASN A 284 -44.25 -10.01 4.52
N ILE A 285 -44.98 -8.92 4.20
CA ILE A 285 -45.99 -8.89 3.13
C ILE A 285 -45.45 -8.01 2.01
N PRO A 286 -45.40 -8.48 0.74
CA PRO A 286 -44.85 -7.72 -0.37
C PRO A 286 -45.50 -6.34 -0.52
N THR A 287 -44.70 -5.28 -0.49
CA THR A 287 -45.17 -3.89 -0.73
C THR A 287 -44.90 -3.48 -2.18
N LEU A 288 -45.62 -4.09 -3.11
CA LEU A 288 -45.54 -3.77 -4.53
C LEU A 288 -46.66 -2.78 -4.95
N PRO A 289 -46.36 -1.72 -5.72
CA PRO A 289 -45.01 -1.27 -6.08
C PRO A 289 -44.29 -0.62 -4.90
N ILE A 290 -42.97 -0.77 -4.84
CA ILE A 290 -42.16 -0.16 -3.78
C ILE A 290 -42.12 1.35 -4.04
N ARG A 291 -42.46 2.15 -3.03
CA ARG A 291 -42.52 3.61 -3.15
C ARG A 291 -41.26 4.27 -2.60
N GLN A 292 -40.82 5.38 -3.17
CA GLN A 292 -39.61 6.08 -2.72
C GLN A 292 -39.71 6.54 -1.27
N ASP A 293 -40.90 7.00 -0.87
CA ASP A 293 -41.23 7.43 0.50
C ASP A 293 -41.17 6.30 1.54
N SER A 294 -41.13 5.03 1.11
CA SER A 294 -40.98 3.87 1.98
C SER A 294 -39.52 3.57 2.35
N LEU A 295 -38.55 4.16 1.65
CA LEU A 295 -37.13 3.96 1.91
C LEU A 295 -36.55 5.12 2.74
N PRO A 296 -35.91 4.83 3.88
CA PRO A 296 -35.41 5.86 4.78
C PRO A 296 -34.29 6.68 4.13
N LEU A 297 -34.37 8.01 4.27
CA LEU A 297 -33.33 8.98 3.89
C LEU A 297 -32.94 8.97 2.41
N MET A 298 -33.84 8.57 1.51
CA MET A 298 -33.52 8.44 0.08
C MET A 298 -32.96 9.73 -0.52
N ASP A 299 -33.53 10.89 -0.18
CA ASP A 299 -33.07 12.19 -0.67
C ASP A 299 -31.59 12.44 -0.30
N LEU A 300 -31.21 12.13 0.94
CA LEU A 300 -29.82 12.24 1.40
C LEU A 300 -28.89 11.21 0.75
N HIS A 301 -29.42 10.04 0.36
CA HIS A 301 -28.67 9.07 -0.43
C HIS A 301 -28.40 9.57 -1.86
N PHE A 302 -29.37 10.22 -2.50
CA PHE A 302 -29.20 10.85 -3.81
C PHE A 302 -28.24 12.03 -3.77
N GLU A 303 -28.38 12.94 -2.80
CA GLU A 303 -27.45 14.04 -2.58
C GLU A 303 -26.01 13.53 -2.45
N ARG A 304 -25.78 12.50 -1.62
CA ARG A 304 -24.46 11.89 -1.46
C ARG A 304 -23.90 11.34 -2.78
N LEU A 305 -24.71 10.62 -3.55
CA LEU A 305 -24.26 10.04 -4.82
C LEU A 305 -23.92 11.14 -5.83
N LYS A 306 -24.72 12.20 -5.87
CA LYS A 306 -24.51 13.35 -6.76
C LYS A 306 -23.24 14.11 -6.40
N GLU A 307 -23.04 14.45 -5.13
CA GLU A 307 -21.81 15.12 -4.67
C GLU A 307 -20.55 14.28 -4.93
N ALA A 308 -20.64 12.96 -4.70
CA ALA A 308 -19.53 12.06 -5.02
C ALA A 308 -19.26 12.02 -6.53
N PHE A 309 -20.32 11.96 -7.36
CA PHE A 309 -20.20 11.98 -8.81
C PHE A 309 -19.56 13.28 -9.31
N GLU A 310 -20.02 14.42 -8.83
CA GLU A 310 -19.45 15.73 -9.17
C GLU A 310 -17.98 15.82 -8.75
N TYR A 311 -17.65 15.40 -7.53
CA TYR A 311 -16.28 15.39 -7.02
C TYR A 311 -15.34 14.53 -7.86
N PHE A 312 -15.71 13.26 -8.13
CA PHE A 312 -14.86 12.36 -8.90
C PHE A 312 -14.84 12.69 -10.39
N THR A 313 -15.90 13.29 -10.93
CA THR A 313 -15.90 13.84 -12.30
C THR A 313 -14.92 15.00 -12.43
N GLN A 314 -14.88 15.92 -11.46
CA GLN A 314 -13.92 17.02 -11.44
C GLN A 314 -12.48 16.53 -11.30
N ARG A 315 -12.25 15.50 -10.47
CA ARG A 315 -10.91 14.95 -10.21
C ARG A 315 -10.39 14.05 -11.34
N ASP A 316 -11.23 13.17 -11.88
CA ASP A 316 -10.83 12.10 -12.82
C ASP A 316 -11.20 12.40 -14.27
N GLY A 317 -11.97 13.47 -14.52
CA GLY A 317 -12.39 13.91 -15.84
C GLY A 317 -13.76 13.35 -16.28
N GLN A 318 -14.46 14.14 -17.08
CA GLN A 318 -15.79 13.82 -17.60
C GLN A 318 -15.78 12.62 -18.56
N GLU A 319 -14.67 12.36 -19.26
CA GLU A 319 -14.57 11.22 -20.17
C GLU A 319 -14.69 9.87 -19.47
N ARG A 320 -14.24 9.78 -18.21
CA ARG A 320 -14.38 8.56 -17.40
C ARG A 320 -15.78 8.40 -16.86
N TRP A 321 -16.31 9.44 -16.20
CA TRP A 321 -17.55 9.33 -15.44
C TRP A 321 -18.81 9.55 -16.29
N GLY A 322 -18.68 10.12 -17.48
CA GLY A 322 -19.79 10.40 -18.38
C GLY A 322 -20.69 11.51 -17.82
N VAL A 323 -22.00 11.37 -18.06
CA VAL A 323 -23.02 12.31 -17.59
C VAL A 323 -23.73 11.70 -16.38
N TRP A 324 -24.08 12.55 -15.41
CA TRP A 324 -24.89 12.14 -14.26
C TRP A 324 -26.18 11.47 -14.75
N PRO A 325 -26.49 10.22 -14.32
CA PRO A 325 -27.64 9.48 -14.83
C PRO A 325 -29.01 10.09 -14.47
N GLY A 326 -29.08 10.95 -13.45
CA GLY A 326 -30.34 11.50 -12.95
C GLY A 326 -31.00 10.64 -11.87
N GLU A 327 -31.70 11.29 -10.95
CA GLU A 327 -32.36 10.61 -9.82
C GLU A 327 -33.46 9.65 -10.28
N ASP A 328 -34.21 10.00 -11.34
CA ASP A 328 -35.24 9.14 -11.92
C ASP A 328 -34.69 7.81 -12.41
N VAL A 329 -33.54 7.82 -13.08
CA VAL A 329 -32.89 6.59 -13.59
C VAL A 329 -32.39 5.72 -12.44
N ILE A 330 -31.82 6.35 -11.42
CA ILE A 330 -31.35 5.65 -10.22
C ILE A 330 -32.54 5.02 -9.47
N TRP A 331 -33.62 5.80 -9.29
CA TRP A 331 -34.85 5.33 -8.64
C TRP A 331 -35.48 4.17 -9.38
N GLN A 332 -35.64 4.26 -10.71
CA GLN A 332 -36.21 3.18 -11.52
C GLN A 332 -35.39 1.90 -11.43
N SER A 333 -34.05 2.02 -11.44
CA SER A 333 -33.14 0.88 -11.29
C SER A 333 -33.26 0.22 -9.91
N LEU A 334 -33.33 1.04 -8.86
CA LEU A 334 -33.52 0.61 -7.48
C LEU A 334 -34.87 -0.08 -7.27
N GLN A 335 -35.96 0.57 -7.68
CA GLN A 335 -37.31 0.05 -7.57
C GLN A 335 -37.42 -1.30 -8.28
N LYS A 336 -36.93 -1.39 -9.52
CA LYS A 336 -36.93 -2.64 -10.28
C LYS A 336 -36.17 -3.76 -9.55
N ALA A 337 -34.97 -3.49 -9.04
CA ALA A 337 -34.16 -4.49 -8.35
C ALA A 337 -34.81 -4.97 -7.04
N LEU A 338 -35.38 -4.05 -6.27
CA LEU A 338 -36.08 -4.39 -5.03
C LEU A 338 -37.38 -5.16 -5.29
N GLU A 339 -38.17 -4.76 -6.28
CA GLU A 339 -39.41 -5.48 -6.61
C GLU A 339 -39.13 -6.91 -7.11
N VAL A 340 -38.04 -7.11 -7.85
CA VAL A 340 -37.59 -8.47 -8.23
C VAL A 340 -37.27 -9.30 -6.99
N LYS A 341 -36.56 -8.73 -6.01
CA LYS A 341 -36.26 -9.40 -4.74
C LYS A 341 -37.51 -9.69 -3.93
N GLU A 342 -38.40 -8.71 -3.77
CA GLU A 342 -39.64 -8.84 -3.02
C GLU A 342 -40.59 -9.87 -3.64
N ARG A 343 -40.62 -9.99 -4.99
CA ARG A 343 -41.36 -11.06 -5.69
C ARG A 343 -40.76 -12.45 -5.44
N ALA A 344 -39.44 -12.55 -5.25
CA ALA A 344 -38.77 -13.80 -4.92
C ALA A 344 -39.00 -14.21 -3.45
N GLY A 345 -39.31 -13.25 -2.58
CA GLY A 345 -39.73 -13.46 -1.19
C GLY A 345 -39.55 -12.20 -0.37
N ALA A 346 -40.35 -12.02 0.69
CA ALA A 346 -40.11 -10.94 1.64
C ALA A 346 -38.81 -11.20 2.43
N GLY A 347 -38.07 -10.15 2.77
CA GLY A 347 -36.78 -10.29 3.41
C GLY A 347 -36.18 -8.98 3.94
N ASP A 348 -34.95 -9.10 4.40
CA ASP A 348 -34.17 -8.00 4.94
C ASP A 348 -32.84 -7.92 4.18
N TYR A 349 -32.68 -6.82 3.44
CA TYR A 349 -31.66 -6.69 2.41
C TYR A 349 -30.75 -5.52 2.69
N ARG A 350 -29.45 -5.75 2.49
CA ARG A 350 -28.49 -4.69 2.25
C ARG A 350 -28.66 -4.26 0.80
N VAL A 351 -28.91 -2.98 0.57
CA VAL A 351 -29.06 -2.44 -0.79
C VAL A 351 -27.89 -1.52 -1.07
N ARG A 352 -27.16 -1.81 -2.15
CA ARG A 352 -26.06 -0.96 -2.63
C ARG A 352 -26.41 -0.45 -4.01
N ILE A 353 -26.50 0.87 -4.12
CA ILE A 353 -26.67 1.58 -5.40
C ILE A 353 -25.27 1.96 -5.86
N VAL A 354 -24.89 1.52 -7.05
CA VAL A 354 -23.56 1.68 -7.63
C VAL A 354 -23.66 2.48 -8.93
N ILE A 355 -22.79 3.47 -9.08
CA ILE A 355 -22.62 4.26 -10.31
C ILE A 355 -21.21 3.97 -10.82
N HIS A 356 -21.14 3.29 -11.95
CA HIS A 356 -19.89 2.96 -12.63
C HIS A 356 -19.43 4.12 -13.54
N PRO A 357 -18.15 4.12 -13.97
CA PRO A 357 -17.69 4.92 -15.10
C PRO A 357 -18.66 4.85 -16.30
N GLY A 358 -18.81 5.98 -16.99
CA GLY A 358 -19.81 6.17 -18.05
C GLY A 358 -21.24 6.43 -17.56
N GLY A 359 -21.46 6.61 -16.25
CA GLY A 359 -22.76 6.95 -15.67
C GLY A 359 -23.73 5.76 -15.57
N LYS A 360 -23.25 4.53 -15.74
CA LYS A 360 -24.07 3.31 -15.65
C LYS A 360 -24.47 3.03 -14.20
N VAL A 361 -25.76 2.83 -13.96
CA VAL A 361 -26.32 2.48 -12.65
C VAL A 361 -26.46 0.96 -12.51
N ASP A 362 -26.00 0.42 -11.39
CA ASP A 362 -26.22 -0.95 -10.93
C ASP A 362 -26.80 -0.96 -9.51
N VAL A 363 -27.59 -1.99 -9.18
CA VAL A 363 -28.20 -2.15 -7.85
C VAL A 363 -28.03 -3.56 -7.35
N GLN A 364 -27.36 -3.68 -6.20
CA GLN A 364 -27.03 -4.94 -5.57
C GLN A 364 -27.86 -5.10 -4.29
N CYS A 365 -28.54 -6.25 -4.16
CA CYS A 365 -29.40 -6.56 -3.01
C CYS A 365 -29.01 -7.89 -2.34
N PRO A 366 -27.82 -8.00 -1.73
CA PRO A 366 -27.48 -9.12 -0.84
C PRO A 366 -28.28 -9.09 0.46
N ASP A 367 -28.31 -10.22 1.17
CA ASP A 367 -28.94 -10.30 2.49
C ASP A 367 -28.29 -9.33 3.48
N ALA A 368 -29.10 -8.76 4.38
CA ALA A 368 -28.58 -7.95 5.47
C ALA A 368 -27.67 -8.80 6.38
N PRO A 369 -26.59 -8.22 6.93
CA PRO A 369 -25.78 -8.92 7.92
C PRO A 369 -26.64 -9.43 9.08
N LYS A 370 -26.38 -10.67 9.53
CA LYS A 370 -27.15 -11.32 10.60
C LYS A 370 -27.19 -10.51 11.90
N ASP A 371 -26.23 -9.62 12.09
CA ASP A 371 -26.05 -8.77 13.25
C ASP A 371 -26.53 -7.33 13.04
N ALA A 372 -27.22 -7.00 11.95
CA ALA A 372 -27.57 -5.60 11.64
C ALA A 372 -28.53 -4.93 12.63
N GLY A 373 -29.13 -5.67 13.58
CA GLY A 373 -30.15 -5.17 14.51
C GLY A 373 -31.42 -4.73 13.78
N PRO A 374 -32.41 -4.09 14.41
CA PRO A 374 -33.48 -3.39 13.69
C PRO A 374 -32.98 -2.05 13.13
N PHE A 375 -33.44 -1.64 11.94
CA PHE A 375 -33.13 -0.29 11.43
C PHE A 375 -33.91 0.74 12.25
N ALA A 376 -33.20 1.63 12.94
CA ALA A 376 -33.81 2.69 13.73
C ALA A 376 -33.03 4.01 13.55
N PHE A 377 -33.77 5.11 13.45
CA PHE A 377 -33.19 6.45 13.33
C PHE A 377 -32.57 6.96 14.61
N LEU A 378 -33.02 6.45 15.77
CA LEU A 378 -32.57 6.89 17.07
C LEU A 378 -32.55 5.71 18.05
N PRO A 379 -31.57 5.67 18.98
CA PRO A 379 -31.61 4.75 20.09
C PRO A 379 -32.79 5.10 21.00
N SER A 380 -33.41 4.10 21.61
CA SER A 380 -34.46 4.31 22.61
C SER A 380 -33.94 5.18 23.76
N ALA A 381 -34.82 6.00 24.35
CA ALA A 381 -34.48 6.84 25.50
C ALA A 381 -33.97 6.02 26.70
N SER A 382 -34.51 4.80 26.88
CA SER A 382 -33.97 3.79 27.78
C SER A 382 -32.71 3.15 27.20
N ARG A 383 -31.64 3.01 28.02
CA ARG A 383 -30.45 2.23 27.65
C ARG A 383 -30.88 0.87 27.09
N SER A 384 -30.50 0.59 25.84
CA SER A 384 -30.70 -0.74 25.24
C SER A 384 -30.03 -1.79 26.12
N ALA A 385 -30.71 -2.90 26.39
CA ALA A 385 -30.14 -4.05 27.11
C ALA A 385 -29.05 -4.77 26.27
N ILE A 386 -29.03 -4.54 24.95
CA ILE A 386 -28.07 -5.13 24.02
C ILE A 386 -27.20 -4.01 23.46
N ARG A 387 -25.89 -4.13 23.66
CA ARG A 387 -24.86 -3.21 23.13
C ARG A 387 -23.96 -3.95 22.14
N ARG A 388 -23.33 -3.19 21.25
CA ARG A 388 -22.35 -3.71 20.30
C ARG A 388 -20.94 -3.45 20.83
N PRO A 389 -20.04 -4.44 20.81
CA PRO A 389 -18.66 -4.20 21.22
C PRO A 389 -17.99 -3.22 20.25
N VAL A 390 -17.37 -2.20 20.83
CA VAL A 390 -16.60 -1.18 20.13
C VAL A 390 -15.17 -1.26 20.62
N VAL A 391 -14.28 -1.45 19.66
CA VAL A 391 -12.84 -1.52 19.88
C VAL A 391 -12.22 -0.23 19.37
N PHE A 392 -11.39 0.39 20.20
CA PHE A 392 -10.55 1.50 19.80
C PHE A 392 -9.17 0.95 19.47
N ASP A 393 -8.81 1.04 18.21
CA ASP A 393 -7.53 0.55 17.70
C ASP A 393 -6.61 1.75 17.48
N GLN A 394 -5.42 1.68 18.09
CA GLN A 394 -4.39 2.68 17.88
C GLN A 394 -3.69 2.35 16.57
N GLU A 395 -3.78 3.28 15.62
CA GLU A 395 -3.05 3.14 14.38
C GLU A 395 -1.60 3.61 14.57
N ILE A 396 -0.63 2.87 14.00
CA ILE A 396 0.74 3.36 13.81
C ILE A 396 0.82 3.99 12.42
N THR A 397 0.02 5.03 12.20
CA THR A 397 0.18 5.92 11.06
C THR A 397 1.39 6.81 11.34
N ASP A 398 2.23 7.07 10.34
CA ASP A 398 3.39 7.96 10.52
C ASP A 398 2.97 9.43 10.46
N ILE A 399 2.25 9.87 11.49
CA ILE A 399 1.75 11.25 11.65
C ILE A 399 2.91 12.20 12.02
N SER A 400 4.12 11.66 12.22
CA SER A 400 5.32 12.43 12.54
C SER A 400 6.03 13.03 11.33
N LEU A 401 5.64 12.62 10.11
CA LEU A 401 6.27 13.03 8.84
C LEU A 401 5.65 14.27 8.19
N GLU A 402 4.57 14.85 8.73
CA GLU A 402 3.89 15.97 8.07
C GLU A 402 4.08 17.28 8.84
N SER A 403 5.00 18.12 8.36
CA SER A 403 5.18 19.48 8.88
C SER A 403 4.05 20.39 8.39
N SER A 404 3.33 21.02 9.32
CA SER A 404 2.97 22.46 9.34
C SER A 404 1.62 22.69 10.04
N ASP A 405 1.49 23.89 10.60
CA ASP A 405 0.31 24.45 11.26
C ASP A 405 -0.97 24.56 10.37
N GLN A 406 -1.04 23.79 9.28
CA GLN A 406 -2.19 23.66 8.38
C GLN A 406 -2.89 22.29 8.44
N ILE A 407 -2.38 21.33 9.23
CA ILE A 407 -2.96 20.00 9.32
C ILE A 407 -3.99 19.98 10.46
N ASP A 408 -5.25 20.01 10.06
CA ASP A 408 -6.35 19.64 10.92
C ASP A 408 -6.30 18.11 11.15
N LEU A 409 -5.60 17.65 12.20
CA LEU A 409 -5.43 16.24 12.58
C LEU A 409 -6.76 15.46 12.78
N ARG A 410 -7.91 16.13 12.68
CA ARG A 410 -9.28 15.57 12.68
C ARG A 410 -9.70 15.02 11.29
N LEU A 411 -8.80 15.05 10.31
CA LEU A 411 -9.03 14.77 8.88
C LEU A 411 -9.14 13.29 8.49
N HIS A 412 -8.83 12.33 9.36
CA HIS A 412 -8.65 10.94 8.91
C HIS A 412 -9.92 10.10 8.99
N LYS A 413 -11.04 10.60 8.42
CA LYS A 413 -12.09 9.65 8.06
C LYS A 413 -11.62 8.81 6.87
N THR A 414 -10.87 7.76 7.16
CA THR A 414 -10.13 7.03 6.14
C THR A 414 -11.09 6.33 5.17
N THR A 415 -10.87 6.56 3.87
CA THR A 415 -11.44 5.76 2.80
C THR A 415 -10.61 4.51 2.51
N ASN A 416 -9.43 4.39 3.13
CA ASN A 416 -8.59 3.22 2.98
C ASN A 416 -9.24 2.06 3.76
N ARG A 417 -9.87 1.17 2.99
CA ARG A 417 -10.57 0.03 3.54
C ARG A 417 -9.63 -0.96 4.24
N GLU A 418 -8.38 -1.04 3.78
CA GLU A 418 -7.38 -1.96 4.33
C GLU A 418 -7.03 -1.59 5.77
N MET A 419 -6.87 -0.30 6.08
CA MET A 419 -6.67 0.17 7.47
C MET A 419 -7.78 -0.31 8.40
N TYR A 420 -9.04 -0.22 7.95
CA TYR A 420 -10.17 -0.71 8.71
C TYR A 420 -10.15 -2.24 8.83
N ASP A 421 -9.88 -2.97 7.75
CA ASP A 421 -9.91 -4.44 7.76
C ASP A 421 -8.79 -5.03 8.64
N GLU A 422 -7.61 -4.40 8.68
CA GLU A 422 -6.51 -4.77 9.58
C GLU A 422 -6.85 -4.48 11.05
N ALA A 423 -7.38 -3.28 11.33
CA ALA A 423 -7.82 -2.91 12.67
C ALA A 423 -8.97 -3.81 13.14
N TYR A 424 -9.87 -4.19 12.22
CA TYR A 424 -10.90 -5.17 12.46
C TYR A 424 -10.33 -6.55 12.80
N ALA A 425 -9.34 -7.05 12.05
CA ALA A 425 -8.69 -8.32 12.34
C ALA A 425 -8.03 -8.32 13.73
N ARG A 426 -7.39 -7.20 14.14
CA ARG A 426 -6.88 -7.03 15.50
C ARG A 426 -8.01 -7.01 16.53
N GLY A 427 -9.07 -6.24 16.28
CA GLY A 427 -10.24 -6.14 17.15
C GLY A 427 -10.98 -7.48 17.33
N GLN A 428 -10.95 -8.37 16.33
CA GLN A 428 -11.51 -9.72 16.46
C GLN A 428 -10.77 -10.59 17.48
N THR A 429 -9.51 -10.28 17.82
CA THR A 429 -8.76 -11.07 18.82
C THR A 429 -9.25 -10.86 20.25
N ILE A 430 -10.02 -9.79 20.50
CA ILE A 430 -10.51 -9.41 21.83
C ILE A 430 -12.01 -9.63 22.03
N VAL A 431 -12.72 -10.13 21.01
CA VAL A 431 -14.13 -10.51 21.10
C VAL A 431 -14.35 -11.97 20.69
N PRO A 432 -15.41 -12.62 21.21
CA PRO A 432 -15.79 -13.96 20.75
C PRO A 432 -15.99 -14.01 19.23
N SER A 433 -15.58 -15.12 18.60
CA SER A 433 -15.58 -15.29 17.14
C SER A 433 -16.97 -15.21 16.48
N ASN A 434 -18.04 -15.32 17.25
CA ASN A 434 -19.43 -15.17 16.81
C ASN A 434 -19.96 -13.73 16.87
N ILE A 435 -19.15 -12.77 17.32
CA ILE A 435 -19.54 -11.36 17.48
C ILE A 435 -18.66 -10.49 16.57
N HIS A 436 -19.29 -9.63 15.80
CA HIS A 436 -18.59 -8.67 14.94
C HIS A 436 -18.33 -7.37 15.73
N PRO A 437 -17.08 -7.04 16.09
CA PRO A 437 -16.77 -5.77 16.73
C PRO A 437 -16.88 -4.62 15.74
N GLU A 438 -17.22 -3.43 16.24
CA GLU A 438 -17.08 -2.19 15.48
C GLU A 438 -15.73 -1.57 15.89
N VAL A 439 -14.89 -1.26 14.91
CA VAL A 439 -13.54 -0.74 15.18
C VAL A 439 -13.46 0.73 14.81
N ILE A 440 -12.95 1.51 15.76
CA ILE A 440 -12.74 2.95 15.65
C ILE A 440 -11.24 3.21 15.77
N LEU A 441 -10.67 3.94 14.81
CA LEU A 441 -9.24 4.23 14.77
C LEU A 441 -8.92 5.45 15.65
N HIS A 442 -7.69 5.55 16.13
CA HIS A 442 -7.21 6.76 16.80
C HIS A 442 -5.69 6.94 16.68
N ASP A 443 -5.25 8.21 16.73
CA ASP A 443 -3.83 8.59 16.72
C ASP A 443 -3.17 8.60 18.12
N GLY A 444 -3.98 8.32 19.17
CA GLY A 444 -3.57 8.37 20.57
C GLY A 444 -4.11 9.59 21.31
N ILE A 445 -4.59 10.59 20.57
CA ILE A 445 -5.22 11.82 21.07
C ILE A 445 -6.66 11.92 20.55
N ASN A 446 -6.88 11.84 19.24
CA ASN A 446 -8.14 12.08 18.54
C ASN A 446 -8.75 10.79 17.98
N ILE A 447 -10.07 10.81 17.84
CA ILE A 447 -10.82 9.72 17.18
C ILE A 447 -10.85 9.91 15.67
N LEU A 448 -10.44 8.86 14.96
CA LEU A 448 -10.44 8.76 13.51
C LEU A 448 -11.56 7.78 13.10
N GLU A 449 -12.67 8.33 12.62
CA GLU A 449 -13.80 7.51 12.14
C GLU A 449 -13.49 6.85 10.79
N THR A 450 -14.29 5.88 10.36
CA THR A 450 -14.16 5.29 9.02
C THR A 450 -15.43 5.48 8.21
N THR A 451 -15.39 5.16 6.91
CA THR A 451 -16.58 5.18 6.04
C THR A 451 -17.70 4.24 6.51
N THR A 452 -17.38 3.22 7.31
CA THR A 452 -18.34 2.22 7.81
C THR A 452 -18.75 2.41 9.27
N SER A 453 -17.92 3.08 10.06
CA SER A 453 -18.12 3.22 11.51
C SER A 453 -18.00 4.69 11.91
N ASN A 454 -19.13 5.26 12.35
CA ASN A 454 -19.23 6.62 12.89
C ASN A 454 -19.82 6.54 14.29
N ILE A 455 -19.41 7.45 15.17
CA ILE A 455 -19.78 7.47 16.57
C ILE A 455 -20.21 8.86 17.03
N ALA A 456 -20.97 8.87 18.12
CA ALA A 456 -21.11 10.03 18.98
C ALA A 456 -21.04 9.58 20.43
N ILE A 457 -20.48 10.43 21.27
CA ILE A 457 -20.37 10.20 22.70
C ILE A 457 -21.18 11.21 23.49
N LYS A 458 -21.64 10.79 24.67
CA LYS A 458 -22.29 11.63 25.65
C LYS A 458 -21.65 11.37 27.01
N CYS A 459 -20.93 12.35 27.51
CA CYS A 459 -20.37 12.31 28.87
C CYS A 459 -21.51 12.37 29.90
N SER A 460 -21.33 11.78 31.08
CA SER A 460 -22.38 11.70 32.10
C SER A 460 -22.85 13.06 32.62
N ASN A 461 -21.98 14.07 32.58
CA ASN A 461 -22.27 15.44 33.02
C ASN A 461 -22.73 16.37 31.89
N SER A 462 -22.96 15.86 30.68
CA SER A 462 -23.44 16.63 29.54
C SER A 462 -24.67 15.97 28.94
N ASP A 463 -25.64 16.78 28.53
CA ASP A 463 -26.77 16.28 27.76
C ASP A 463 -26.50 16.17 26.26
N GLU A 464 -25.39 16.72 25.81
CA GLU A 464 -25.03 16.87 24.41
C GLU A 464 -24.31 15.62 23.88
N TRP A 465 -24.73 15.17 22.69
CA TRP A 465 -24.02 14.14 21.95
C TRP A 465 -23.00 14.78 21.01
N ILE A 466 -21.73 14.46 21.21
CA ILE A 466 -20.63 15.01 20.44
C ILE A 466 -20.11 13.94 19.48
N THR A 467 -20.10 14.24 18.19
CA THR A 467 -19.46 13.43 17.15
C THR A 467 -18.18 14.14 16.68
N PRO A 468 -17.13 13.41 16.28
CA PRO A 468 -15.93 14.02 15.72
C PRO A 468 -16.26 14.98 14.57
N LYS A 469 -15.64 16.16 14.59
CA LYS A 469 -15.75 17.14 13.51
C LYS A 469 -15.07 16.60 12.24
N LEU A 470 -15.69 16.80 11.09
CA LEU A 470 -15.16 16.37 9.78
C LEU A 470 -14.64 17.56 8.97
N ASN A 471 -13.67 17.30 8.07
CA ASN A 471 -13.23 18.31 7.11
C ASN A 471 -14.31 18.54 6.03
N LYS A 472 -14.58 19.81 5.71
CA LYS A 472 -15.54 20.23 4.69
C LYS A 472 -15.11 19.91 3.26
N ASN A 473 -13.83 19.66 3.02
CA ASN A 473 -13.26 19.44 1.68
C ASN A 473 -13.53 18.03 1.12
N GLN A 474 -14.09 17.11 1.92
CA GLN A 474 -14.41 15.73 1.50
C GLN A 474 -15.88 15.40 1.82
N PRO A 475 -16.84 15.92 1.02
CA PRO A 475 -18.26 15.97 1.39
C PRO A 475 -18.90 14.60 1.59
N PHE A 476 -18.47 13.59 0.84
CA PHE A 476 -18.98 12.21 0.96
C PHE A 476 -18.48 11.50 2.23
N LEU A 477 -17.52 12.02 2.98
CA LEU A 477 -17.17 11.47 4.29
C LEU A 477 -18.19 11.84 5.37
N ASN A 478 -19.06 12.82 5.12
CA ASN A 478 -20.07 13.22 6.10
C ASN A 478 -21.08 12.10 6.41
N GLY A 479 -21.36 11.15 5.51
CA GLY A 479 -22.24 10.00 5.82
C GLY A 479 -23.73 10.37 5.90
N VAL A 480 -24.61 9.52 5.37
CA VAL A 480 -26.06 9.84 5.26
C VAL A 480 -26.72 10.00 6.64
N MET A 481 -26.53 9.03 7.53
CA MET A 481 -27.15 9.05 8.85
C MET A 481 -26.62 10.20 9.72
N ARG A 482 -25.33 10.53 9.63
CA ARG A 482 -24.74 11.65 10.36
C ARG A 482 -25.37 12.98 9.95
N ARG A 483 -25.51 13.23 8.65
CA ARG A 483 -26.18 14.45 8.13
C ARG A 483 -27.58 14.58 8.69
N TYR A 484 -28.34 13.49 8.68
CA TYR A 484 -29.67 13.45 9.27
C TYR A 484 -29.64 13.83 10.77
N LEU A 485 -28.77 13.20 11.56
CA LEU A 485 -28.68 13.45 13.00
C LEU A 485 -28.24 14.88 13.35
N VAL A 486 -27.26 15.41 12.62
CA VAL A 486 -26.80 16.81 12.78
C VAL A 486 -27.90 17.79 12.38
N ALA A 487 -28.57 17.58 11.23
CA ALA A 487 -29.65 18.45 10.79
C ALA A 487 -30.86 18.44 11.73
N LYS A 488 -31.07 17.34 12.46
CA LYS A 488 -32.10 17.24 13.50
C LYS A 488 -31.65 17.78 14.87
N GLY A 489 -30.40 18.23 15.01
CA GLY A 489 -29.86 18.73 16.28
C GLY A 489 -29.68 17.64 17.35
N ILE A 490 -29.59 16.38 16.93
CA ILE A 490 -29.52 15.22 17.84
C ILE A 490 -28.08 14.98 18.29
N ILE A 491 -27.14 15.21 17.37
CA ILE A 491 -25.70 15.22 17.63
C ILE A 491 -25.12 16.54 17.13
N GLN A 492 -24.02 16.96 17.73
CA GLN A 492 -23.25 18.14 17.33
C GLN A 492 -21.81 17.75 17.02
N GLU A 493 -21.23 18.45 16.05
CA GLU A 493 -19.81 18.28 15.73
C GLU A 493 -18.95 18.94 16.80
N GLY A 494 -17.92 18.25 17.28
CA GLY A 494 -16.98 18.79 18.24
C GLY A 494 -15.69 17.97 18.32
N GLU A 495 -14.82 18.36 19.25
CA GLU A 495 -13.62 17.60 19.57
C GLU A 495 -13.99 16.34 20.33
N VAL A 496 -13.47 15.19 19.90
CA VAL A 496 -13.63 13.91 20.57
C VAL A 496 -12.26 13.26 20.70
N THR A 497 -11.75 13.25 21.93
CA THR A 497 -10.42 12.71 22.24
C THR A 497 -10.49 11.34 22.90
N ILE A 498 -9.39 10.60 22.89
CA ILE A 498 -9.23 9.34 23.61
C ILE A 498 -9.45 9.53 25.11
N ASP A 499 -9.07 10.67 25.68
CA ASP A 499 -9.38 10.98 27.08
C ASP A 499 -10.88 11.14 27.33
N MET A 500 -11.63 11.71 26.39
CA MET A 500 -13.09 11.74 26.47
C MET A 500 -13.68 10.32 26.38
N ILE A 501 -13.15 9.45 25.51
CA ILE A 501 -13.57 8.03 25.45
C ILE A 501 -13.29 7.32 26.78
N ARG A 502 -12.11 7.52 27.37
CA ARG A 502 -11.76 6.97 28.69
C ARG A 502 -12.73 7.46 29.77
N LYS A 503 -13.08 8.76 29.77
CA LYS A 503 -14.10 9.33 30.68
C LYS A 503 -15.47 8.72 30.45
N VAL A 504 -15.91 8.55 29.20
CA VAL A 504 -17.18 7.89 28.87
C VAL A 504 -17.22 6.47 29.44
N LYS A 505 -16.10 5.72 29.33
CA LYS A 505 -15.95 4.37 29.89
C LYS A 505 -16.00 4.38 31.42
N SER A 506 -15.32 5.33 32.09
CA SER A 506 -15.21 5.37 33.55
C SER A 506 -16.39 6.04 34.27
N GLU A 507 -17.04 7.02 33.66
CA GLU A 507 -18.03 7.90 34.30
C GLU A 507 -19.47 7.57 33.91
N ASN A 508 -19.74 6.36 33.43
CA ASN A 508 -21.09 5.93 33.02
C ASN A 508 -21.68 6.78 31.87
N GLY A 509 -20.82 7.31 30.99
CA GLY A 509 -21.22 7.98 29.75
C GLY A 509 -21.90 7.00 28.77
N ARG A 510 -22.24 7.50 27.59
CA ARG A 510 -22.83 6.71 26.51
C ARG A 510 -22.06 6.90 25.22
N LEU A 511 -22.06 5.85 24.40
CA LEU A 511 -21.51 5.84 23.06
C LEU A 511 -22.56 5.25 22.13
N ILE A 512 -22.84 5.94 21.04
CA ILE A 512 -23.64 5.41 19.94
C ILE A 512 -22.78 5.32 18.70
N GLY A 513 -23.06 4.32 17.87
CA GLY A 513 -22.58 4.28 16.50
C GLY A 513 -23.73 4.38 15.51
N PHE A 514 -23.45 4.83 14.29
CA PHE A 514 -24.50 5.03 13.28
C PHE A 514 -24.02 4.88 11.84
N ASN A 515 -24.85 4.28 10.98
CA ASN A 515 -24.64 4.23 9.53
C ASN A 515 -25.95 3.95 8.75
N GLY A 516 -25.88 3.95 7.41
CA GLY A 516 -27.04 3.71 6.53
C GLY A 516 -27.58 2.27 6.53
N LEU A 517 -26.85 1.30 7.07
CA LEU A 517 -27.25 -0.11 7.07
C LEU A 517 -27.92 -0.52 8.39
N ARG A 518 -27.34 -0.14 9.52
CA ARG A 518 -27.79 -0.53 10.87
C ARG A 518 -28.62 0.55 11.56
N GLY A 519 -28.71 1.76 10.98
CA GLY A 519 -29.28 2.91 11.67
C GLY A 519 -28.37 3.34 12.81
N VAL A 520 -28.96 3.70 13.96
CA VAL A 520 -28.23 4.09 15.18
C VAL A 520 -28.29 2.97 16.21
N TRP A 521 -27.16 2.66 16.85
CA TRP A 521 -26.99 1.59 17.83
C TRP A 521 -26.15 2.02 19.03
N GLU A 522 -26.36 1.38 20.19
CA GLU A 522 -25.56 1.62 21.40
C GLU A 522 -24.28 0.78 21.39
N GLY A 523 -23.16 1.41 21.69
CA GLY A 523 -21.85 0.77 21.77
C GLY A 523 -21.40 0.49 23.20
N GLU A 524 -20.59 -0.55 23.34
CA GLU A 524 -19.92 -0.97 24.56
C GLU A 524 -18.41 -0.91 24.32
N ILE A 525 -17.73 -0.03 25.02
CA ILE A 525 -16.28 0.17 24.88
C ILE A 525 -15.58 -0.99 25.57
N LEU A 526 -14.87 -1.83 24.80
CA LEU A 526 -14.10 -2.95 25.34
C LEU A 526 -12.77 -2.51 25.95
#